data_AF-D5LIS0-F1
#
_entry.id   AF-D5LIS0-F1
#
_cell.length_a   1.000
_cell.length_b   1.000
_cell.length_c   1.000
_cell.angle_alpha   90.00
_cell.angle_beta   90.00
_cell.angle_gamma   90.00
#
_symmetry.space_group_name_H-M   'P 1'
#
loop_
_entity.id
_entity.type
_entity.pdbx_description
1 polymer ?
#
loop_
_entity_poly.entity_id
_entity_poly.type
_entity_poly.pdbx_seq_one_letter_code
_entity_poly.pdbx_strand_id
1 'polypeptide(L)' 'FVYFDSEEGRYIAKTEFGKPDADYWNKDKDFIEQKKSR' A
#
# COMPACT_ATOMS: atom_id res chain seq x y z
N PHE A 1 4.58 7.73 6.74
CA PHE A 1 3.10 7.74 6.75
C PHE A 1 2.50 6.39 6.35
N VAL A 2 2.99 5.72 5.31
CA VAL A 2 2.57 4.35 4.92
C VAL A 2 3.77 3.39 4.79
N TYR A 3 3.54 2.08 4.84
CA TYR A 3 4.51 1.04 4.45
C TYR A 3 3.84 -0.03 3.60
N PHE A 4 4.59 -0.69 2.73
CA PHE A 4 4.09 -1.84 1.97
C PHE A 4 4.28 -3.11 2.79
N ASP A 5 3.19 -3.78 3.08
CA ASP A 5 3.17 -5.08 3.73
C ASP A 5 3.24 -6.17 2.66
N SER A 6 4.34 -6.92 2.62
CA SER A 6 4.54 -7.96 1.61
C SER A 6 3.75 -9.24 1.89
N GLU A 7 3.27 -9.44 3.12
CA GLU A 7 2.46 -10.61 3.49
C GLU A 7 1.00 -10.41 3.07
N GLU A 8 0.41 -9.25 3.39
CA GLU A 8 -0.92 -8.88 2.86
C GLU A 8 -0.84 -8.39 1.40
N GLY A 9 0.32 -7.93 0.96
CA GLY A 9 0.52 -7.40 -0.37
C GLY A 9 -0.21 -6.09 -0.62
N ARG A 10 -0.16 -5.17 0.35
CA ARG A 10 -0.84 -3.86 0.31
C ARG A 10 -0.12 -2.80 1.15
N TYR A 11 -0.43 -1.53 0.92
CA TYR A 11 0.02 -0.44 1.78
C TYR A 11 -0.82 -0.37 3.05
N ILE A 12 -0.13 -0.26 4.18
CA ILE A 12 -0.71 -0.08 5.51
C ILE A 12 -0.26 1.27 6.07
N ALA A 13 -1.21 2.04 6.59
CA ALA A 13 -0.95 3.33 7.22
C ALA A 13 -0.30 3.15 8.60
N LYS A 14 0.85 3.79 8.82
CA LYS A 14 1.55 3.81 10.12
C LYS A 14 0.95 4.84 11.09
N THR A 15 0.22 5.80 10.54
CA THR A 15 -0.38 6.94 11.24
C THR A 15 -1.73 7.22 10.62
N GLU A 16 -2.66 7.86 11.34
CA GLU A 16 -4.00 8.20 10.81
C GLU A 16 -3.93 9.03 9.52
N PHE A 17 -2.95 9.94 9.43
CA PHE A 17 -2.70 10.74 8.22
C PHE A 17 -2.27 9.92 6.99
N GLY A 18 -1.76 8.70 7.18
CA GLY A 18 -1.33 7.85 6.07
C GLY A 18 -2.47 7.01 5.48
N LYS A 19 -3.65 7.01 6.10
CA LYS A 19 -4.82 6.28 5.60
C LYS A 19 -5.24 6.70 4.18
N PRO A 20 -5.39 8.00 3.85
CA PRO A 20 -5.72 8.41 2.49
C PRO A 20 -4.65 7.97 1.47
N ASP A 21 -3.36 8.06 1.80
CA ASP A 21 -2.29 7.57 0.94
C ASP A 21 -2.36 6.06 0.75
N ALA A 22 -2.55 5.29 1.83
CA ALA A 22 -2.64 3.83 1.76
C ALA A 22 -3.83 3.41 0.87
N ASP A 23 -5.00 4.03 1.05
CA ASP A 23 -6.18 3.76 0.24
C ASP A 23 -5.99 4.17 -1.22
N TYR A 24 -5.27 5.26 -1.48
CA TYR A 24 -4.93 5.68 -2.84
C TYR A 24 -4.07 4.63 -3.55
N TRP A 25 -2.97 4.21 -2.93
CA TRP A 25 -2.06 3.22 -3.52
C TRP A 25 -2.67 1.83 -3.62
N ASN A 26 -3.53 1.43 -2.68
CA ASN A 26 -4.21 0.13 -2.72
C ASN A 26 -5.31 0.01 -3.78
N LYS A 27 -5.77 1.13 -4.35
CA LYS A 27 -6.75 1.12 -5.45
C LYS A 27 -6.12 0.77 -6.79
N ASP A 28 -4.84 1.05 -6.95
CA ASP A 28 -4.10 0.76 -8.18
C ASP A 28 -3.53 -0.66 -8.14
N LYS A 29 -4.27 -1.60 -8.72
CA LYS A 29 -3.90 -3.03 -8.69
C LYS A 29 -2.62 -3.31 -9.45
N ASP A 30 -2.41 -2.68 -10.61
CA ASP A 30 -1.21 -2.85 -11.42
C ASP A 30 0.05 -2.40 -10.66
N PHE A 31 -0.06 -1.26 -9.95
CA PHE A 31 1.02 -0.78 -9.08
C PHE A 31 1.31 -1.75 -7.93
N ILE A 32 0.27 -2.28 -7.28
CA ILE A 32 0.42 -3.26 -6.20
C ILE A 32 1.06 -4.56 -6.71
N GLU A 33 0.65 -5.06 -7.87
CA GLU A 33 1.24 -6.26 -8.47
C GLU A 33 2.71 -6.06 -8.82
N GLN A 34 3.07 -4.94 -9.43
CA GLN A 34 4.47 -4.59 -9.67
C GLN A 34 5.28 -4.58 -8.37
N LYS A 35 4.67 -4.08 -7.28
CA LYS A 35 5.33 -4.03 -5.98
C LYS A 35 5.50 -5.40 -5.31
N LYS A 36 4.58 -6.35 -5.55
CA LYS A 36 4.67 -7.74 -5.10
C LYS A 36 5.75 -8.52 -5.83
N SER A 37 5.97 -8.22 -7.11
CA SER A 37 6.94 -8.93 -7.94
C SER A 37 8.41 -8.53 -7.71
N ARG A 38 8.69 -7.64 -6.75
CA ARG A 38 10.04 -7.14 -6.44
C ARG A 38 10.49 -7.57 -5.06
#